data_AF-A0A812ITY1-F1
#
_entry.id   AF-A0A812ITY1-F1
#
_cell.length_a   1.000
_cell.length_b   1.000
_cell.length_c   1.000
_cell.angle_alpha   90.00
_cell.angle_beta   90.00
_cell.angle_gamma   90.00
#
_symmetry.space_group_name_H-M   'P 1'
#
loop_
_entity.id
_entity.type
_entity.pdbx_description
1 polymer ?
#
loop_
_entity_poly.entity_id
_entity_poly.type
_entity_poly.pdbx_seq_one_letter_code
_entity_poly.pdbx_strand_id
1 'polypeptide(L)'
;MADWDEVLGEELQASRRLDEDIAACDAQRTPSTCGCDVESGQAFALPNKPAIWSAVLLKAAGTHLGYEEAGVSTSQSPRLQVLSGCTGCSAESFVLKAGHGSSNVGLRIDFDILSASESNPECQKFIIANHSEHFKHLRETVEKQLQPAGPCVICAKTGKACEDFNGQVRRQADVMVTGSPCDPFSVQRSKRFQCGAVKDHVAYRVTMSSVINMYVKHEPHVGVLEQVLGFTYPLGTTTDETPYQRPGPARVLLV
;
A
#
# COMPACT_ATOMS: atom_id res chain seq x y z
N MET A 1 19.84 5.08 -13.59
CA MET A 1 18.74 5.07 -12.62
C MET A 1 18.69 6.47 -12.04
N ALA A 2 17.55 7.15 -12.11
CA ALA A 2 17.43 8.50 -11.55
C ALA A 2 17.63 8.46 -10.03
N ASP A 3 18.09 9.56 -9.44
CA ASP A 3 18.23 9.65 -7.99
C ASP A 3 16.86 9.49 -7.31
N TRP A 4 16.81 8.72 -6.23
CA TRP A 4 15.53 8.39 -5.58
C TRP A 4 14.89 9.62 -4.93
N ASP A 5 15.68 10.44 -4.26
CA ASP A 5 15.19 11.60 -3.53
C ASP A 5 14.69 12.67 -4.50
N GLU A 6 15.34 12.79 -5.67
CA GLU A 6 14.89 13.63 -6.78
C GLU A 6 13.51 13.18 -7.32
N VAL A 7 13.39 11.92 -7.75
CA VAL A 7 12.13 11.38 -8.32
C VAL A 7 10.99 11.48 -7.32
N LEU A 8 11.23 11.10 -6.06
CA LEU A 8 10.21 11.18 -5.01
C LEU A 8 9.81 12.64 -4.74
N GLY A 9 10.76 13.57 -4.73
CA GLY A 9 10.51 14.99 -4.56
C GLY A 9 9.61 15.56 -5.66
N GLU A 10 9.88 15.23 -6.92
CA GLU A 10 9.08 15.66 -8.07
C GLU A 10 7.63 15.14 -8.01
N GLU A 11 7.46 13.85 -7.70
CA GLU A 11 6.14 13.22 -7.60
C GLU A 11 5.33 13.76 -6.41
N LEU A 12 5.96 13.97 -5.25
CA LEU A 12 5.32 14.61 -4.11
C LEU A 12 4.89 16.06 -4.44
N GLN A 13 5.71 16.80 -5.18
CA GLN A 13 5.36 18.16 -5.62
C GLN A 13 4.22 18.14 -6.65
N ALA A 14 4.20 17.18 -7.58
CA ALA A 14 3.09 16.97 -8.51
C ALA A 14 1.78 16.67 -7.78
N SER A 15 1.82 15.80 -6.76
CA SER A 15 0.66 15.50 -5.92
C SER A 15 0.12 16.73 -5.20
N ARG A 16 1.00 17.55 -4.61
CA ARG A 16 0.57 18.79 -3.93
C ARG A 16 -0.10 19.78 -4.88
N ARG A 17 0.45 19.94 -6.10
CA ARG A 17 -0.15 20.79 -7.14
C ARG A 17 -1.55 20.30 -7.52
N LEU A 18 -1.74 18.99 -7.65
CA LEU A 18 -3.06 18.42 -7.91
C LEU A 18 -4.04 18.71 -6.76
N ASP A 19 -3.59 18.57 -5.50
CA ASP A 19 -4.43 18.89 -4.34
C ASP A 19 -4.83 20.38 -4.32
N GLU A 20 -3.89 21.27 -4.64
CA GLU A 20 -4.12 22.73 -4.77
C GLU A 20 -5.11 23.04 -5.90
N ASP A 21 -4.95 22.45 -7.09
CA ASP A 21 -5.83 22.64 -8.24
C ASP A 21 -7.26 22.19 -7.95
N ILE A 22 -7.44 21.02 -7.31
CA ILE A 22 -8.78 20.55 -6.96
C ILE A 22 -9.38 21.46 -5.87
N ALA A 23 -8.60 21.90 -4.88
CA ALA A 23 -9.07 22.85 -3.87
C ALA A 23 -9.51 24.19 -4.49
N ALA A 24 -8.77 24.69 -5.48
CA ALA A 24 -9.13 25.89 -6.22
C ALA A 24 -10.41 25.71 -7.05
N CYS A 25 -10.60 24.54 -7.68
CA CYS A 25 -11.83 24.22 -8.42
C CYS A 25 -13.06 24.09 -7.49
N ASP A 26 -12.89 23.50 -6.30
CA ASP A 26 -13.96 23.41 -5.30
C ASP A 26 -14.35 24.81 -4.76
N ALA A 27 -13.37 25.71 -4.60
CA ALA A 27 -13.62 27.10 -4.20
C ALA A 27 -14.35 27.94 -5.26
N GLN A 28 -14.27 27.55 -6.54
CA GLN A 28 -14.95 28.23 -7.65
C GLN A 28 -16.36 27.70 -7.94
N ARG A 29 -16.85 26.67 -7.24
CA ARG A 29 -18.27 26.29 -7.32
C ARG A 29 -19.12 27.44 -6.80
N THR A 30 -19.76 28.15 -7.74
CA THR A 30 -20.73 29.22 -7.48
C THR A 30 -21.77 28.76 -6.44
N PRO A 31 -22.14 29.62 -5.47
CA PRO A 31 -23.24 29.31 -4.57
C PRO A 31 -24.45 28.91 -5.41
N SER A 32 -24.95 27.69 -5.23
CA SER A 32 -26.19 27.30 -5.89
C SER A 32 -27.29 28.19 -5.30
N THR A 33 -27.74 29.19 -6.06
CA THR A 33 -28.82 30.10 -5.69
C THR A 33 -30.20 29.43 -5.70
N CYS A 34 -30.28 28.11 -5.48
CA CYS A 34 -31.54 27.45 -5.21
C CYS A 34 -31.93 27.79 -3.77
N GLY A 35 -32.82 28.78 -3.62
CA GLY A 35 -33.38 29.26 -2.36
C GLY A 35 -34.27 28.22 -1.67
N CYS A 36 -33.67 27.12 -1.24
CA CYS A 36 -34.28 26.13 -0.38
C CYS A 36 -33.67 26.31 1.01
N ASP A 37 -34.29 27.14 1.84
CA ASP A 37 -33.98 27.25 3.26
C ASP A 37 -34.23 25.89 3.94
N VAL A 38 -33.18 25.09 4.09
CA VAL A 38 -33.17 23.90 4.95
C VAL A 38 -32.25 24.20 6.11
N GLU A 39 -32.84 24.44 7.28
CA GLU A 39 -32.16 24.72 8.53
C GLU A 39 -31.20 23.58 8.91
N SER A 40 -29.90 23.88 8.78
CA SER A 40 -28.79 23.46 9.63
C SER A 40 -28.82 22.04 10.22
N GLY A 41 -28.72 21.02 9.37
CA GLY A 41 -27.94 19.84 9.71
C GLY A 41 -26.49 20.11 9.35
N GLN A 42 -25.61 20.31 10.34
CA GLN A 42 -24.15 20.34 10.12
C GLN A 42 -23.73 18.97 9.57
N ALA A 43 -23.74 18.83 8.26
CA ALA A 43 -23.04 17.77 7.58
C ALA A 43 -21.56 17.97 7.93
N PHE A 44 -21.00 17.08 8.73
CA PHE A 44 -19.56 16.88 8.84
C PHE A 44 -19.07 16.38 7.48
N ALA A 45 -18.94 17.29 6.52
CA ALA A 45 -18.17 17.07 5.31
C ALA A 45 -16.72 16.90 5.78
N LEU A 46 -16.30 15.66 6.00
CA LEU A 46 -14.87 15.37 6.11
C LEU A 46 -14.26 15.74 4.75
N PRO A 47 -13.41 16.77 4.66
CA PRO A 47 -12.81 17.19 3.40
C PRO A 47 -11.62 16.30 3.00
N ASN A 48 -11.44 15.16 3.67
CA ASN A 48 -10.35 14.23 3.41
C ASN A 48 -10.66 13.46 2.14
N LYS A 49 -10.31 14.05 0.99
CA LYS A 49 -10.05 13.28 -0.23
C LYS A 49 -9.11 12.14 0.17
N PRO A 50 -9.39 10.88 -0.20
CA PRO A 50 -8.49 9.79 0.09
C PRO A 50 -7.17 10.12 -0.61
N ALA A 51 -6.17 10.54 0.17
CA ALA A 51 -4.83 10.76 -0.35
C ALA A 51 -4.40 9.43 -0.95
N ILE A 52 -4.26 9.38 -2.28
CA ILE A 52 -3.73 8.20 -2.98
C ILE A 52 -2.21 8.26 -2.86
N TRP A 53 -1.70 8.41 -1.64
CA TRP A 53 -0.27 8.53 -1.36
C TRP A 53 0.47 7.31 -1.92
N SER A 54 -0.17 6.14 -1.91
CA SER A 54 0.36 4.93 -2.52
C SER A 54 0.57 5.06 -4.03
N ALA A 55 -0.24 5.86 -4.74
CA ALA A 55 -0.01 6.15 -6.17
C ALA A 55 1.23 6.98 -6.42
N VAL A 56 1.45 8.01 -5.63
CA VAL A 56 2.65 8.86 -5.75
C VAL A 56 3.91 8.01 -5.55
N LEU A 57 3.91 7.15 -4.53
CA LEU A 57 5.06 6.31 -4.22
C LEU A 57 5.26 5.18 -5.21
N LEU A 58 4.18 4.54 -5.66
CA LEU A 58 4.26 3.50 -6.68
C LEU A 58 4.71 4.07 -8.03
N LYS A 59 4.31 5.31 -8.35
CA LYS A 59 4.79 6.02 -9.53
C LYS A 59 6.29 6.31 -9.41
N ALA A 60 6.70 6.94 -8.32
CA ALA A 60 8.11 7.23 -8.05
C ALA A 60 8.97 5.96 -8.10
N ALA A 61 8.50 4.86 -7.49
CA ALA A 61 9.16 3.56 -7.53
C ALA A 61 9.28 3.02 -8.96
N GLY A 62 8.18 3.07 -9.73
CA GLY A 62 8.18 2.67 -11.14
C GLY A 62 9.19 3.48 -11.95
N THR A 63 9.12 4.81 -11.89
CA THR A 63 10.02 5.73 -12.60
C THR A 63 11.49 5.53 -12.20
N HIS A 64 11.78 5.40 -10.91
CA HIS A 64 13.14 5.14 -10.41
C HIS A 64 13.71 3.85 -11.02
N LEU A 65 12.90 2.80 -11.10
CA LEU A 65 13.28 1.50 -11.65
C LEU A 65 13.24 1.45 -13.19
N GLY A 66 12.85 2.55 -13.86
CA GLY A 66 12.80 2.66 -15.32
C GLY A 66 11.54 2.11 -15.97
N TYR A 67 10.46 1.93 -15.20
CA TYR A 67 9.13 1.63 -15.75
C TYR A 67 8.48 2.92 -16.25
N GLU A 68 8.07 2.92 -17.51
CA GLU A 68 7.38 4.05 -18.15
C GLU A 68 5.86 3.87 -18.07
N GLU A 69 5.10 4.96 -17.94
CA GLU A 69 3.63 4.93 -18.06
C GLU A 69 3.25 4.42 -19.46
N ALA A 70 2.31 3.47 -19.55
CA ALA A 70 1.94 2.89 -20.84
C ALA A 70 1.27 3.93 -21.77
N GLY A 71 2.09 4.54 -22.63
CA GLY A 71 1.69 5.30 -23.83
C GLY A 71 2.21 4.70 -25.13
N VAL A 72 3.20 3.79 -25.04
CA VAL A 72 3.80 3.07 -26.17
C VAL A 72 4.06 1.63 -25.75
N SER A 73 2.99 0.83 -25.61
CA SER A 73 3.15 -0.60 -25.31
C SER A 73 3.81 -1.29 -26.49
N THR A 74 5.13 -1.47 -26.41
CA THR A 74 5.78 -2.55 -27.13
C THR A 74 5.47 -3.83 -26.35
N SER A 75 5.14 -4.93 -27.03
CA SER A 75 4.78 -6.21 -26.41
C SER A 75 5.90 -6.87 -25.59
N GLN A 76 7.00 -6.14 -25.33
CA GLN A 76 8.22 -6.60 -24.70
C GLN A 76 8.63 -5.79 -23.46
N SER A 77 7.87 -4.76 -23.07
CA SER A 77 8.20 -4.02 -21.84
C SER A 77 8.11 -4.94 -20.61
N PRO A 78 9.11 -4.91 -19.71
CA PRO A 78 9.08 -5.72 -18.50
C PRO A 78 7.88 -5.31 -17.61
N ARG A 79 7.30 -6.29 -16.91
CA ARG A 79 6.21 -6.08 -15.95
C ARG A 79 6.78 -5.84 -14.56
N LEU A 80 6.29 -4.82 -13.86
CA LEU A 80 6.68 -4.52 -12.48
C LEU A 80 6.38 -5.73 -11.57
N GLN A 81 7.39 -6.22 -10.86
CA GLN A 81 7.25 -7.38 -9.99
C GLN A 81 7.01 -6.94 -8.54
N VAL A 82 5.78 -7.14 -8.05
CA VAL A 82 5.32 -6.59 -6.77
C VAL A 82 5.12 -7.69 -5.72
N LEU A 83 5.64 -7.47 -4.52
CA LEU A 83 5.27 -8.21 -3.32
C LEU A 83 4.28 -7.37 -2.50
N SER A 84 3.23 -8.01 -2.00
CA SER A 84 2.25 -7.32 -1.14
C SER A 84 2.07 -8.03 0.19
N GLY A 85 2.00 -7.29 1.29
CA GLY A 85 1.74 -7.83 2.63
C GLY A 85 0.61 -7.07 3.30
N CYS A 86 -0.38 -7.79 3.86
CA CYS A 86 -1.60 -7.19 4.38
C CYS A 86 -2.33 -6.36 3.29
N THR A 87 -2.58 -6.97 2.13
CA THR A 87 -3.02 -6.28 0.90
C THR A 87 -4.43 -5.67 0.99
N GLY A 88 -5.28 -6.13 1.93
CA GLY A 88 -6.67 -5.68 2.03
C GLY A 88 -7.42 -5.98 0.73
N CYS A 89 -8.07 -4.97 0.17
CA CYS A 89 -8.70 -5.07 -1.16
C CYS A 89 -7.74 -4.84 -2.34
N SER A 90 -6.42 -4.88 -2.10
CA SER A 90 -5.37 -4.62 -3.09
C SER A 90 -5.43 -3.24 -3.74
N ALA A 91 -5.35 -2.19 -2.90
CA ALA A 91 -5.36 -0.81 -3.36
C ALA A 91 -4.21 -0.52 -4.37
N GLU A 92 -3.06 -1.15 -4.17
CA GLU A 92 -1.91 -1.10 -5.08
C GLU A 92 -2.25 -1.58 -6.49
N SER A 93 -3.09 -2.61 -6.63
CA SER A 93 -3.51 -3.08 -7.96
C SER A 93 -4.41 -2.07 -8.66
N PHE A 94 -5.29 -1.37 -7.94
CA PHE A 94 -6.12 -0.31 -8.52
C PHE A 94 -5.27 0.84 -9.05
N VAL A 95 -4.31 1.27 -8.24
CA VAL A 95 -3.38 2.36 -8.57
C VAL A 95 -2.54 2.03 -9.81
N LEU A 96 -1.97 0.83 -9.86
CA LEU A 96 -1.14 0.39 -10.99
C LEU A 96 -1.98 0.17 -12.27
N LYS A 97 -3.19 -0.40 -12.14
CA LYS A 97 -4.08 -0.75 -13.26
C LYS A 97 -4.82 0.44 -13.87
N ALA A 98 -5.20 1.46 -13.10
CA ALA A 98 -6.16 2.46 -13.56
C ALA A 98 -5.70 3.13 -14.88
N GLY A 99 -6.44 2.84 -15.95
CA GLY A 99 -5.97 3.07 -17.32
C GLY A 99 -6.91 2.66 -18.47
N HIS A 100 -8.11 2.14 -18.20
CA HIS A 100 -9.11 1.89 -19.25
C HIS A 100 -10.24 2.92 -19.16
N GLY A 101 -10.08 4.01 -19.91
CA GLY A 101 -11.05 5.11 -20.02
C GLY A 101 -10.38 6.49 -20.10
N SER A 102 -11.15 7.52 -20.45
CA SER A 102 -10.67 8.91 -20.59
C SER A 102 -10.27 9.58 -19.26
N SER A 103 -10.42 8.90 -18.12
CA SER A 103 -10.04 9.39 -16.79
C SER A 103 -8.64 8.87 -16.41
N ASN A 104 -7.64 9.76 -16.46
CA ASN A 104 -6.20 9.54 -16.20
C ASN A 104 -5.84 9.29 -14.72
N VAL A 105 -6.59 8.47 -13.97
CA VAL A 105 -6.41 8.40 -12.51
C VAL A 105 -5.47 7.26 -12.05
N GLY A 106 -4.85 6.51 -12.96
CA GLY A 106 -3.86 5.49 -12.59
C GLY A 106 -2.59 5.51 -13.43
N LEU A 107 -1.61 4.75 -12.95
CA LEU A 107 -0.22 4.80 -13.42
C LEU A 107 -0.01 4.10 -14.77
N ARG A 108 -0.93 3.21 -15.16
CA ARG A 108 -0.82 2.40 -16.38
C ARG A 108 0.52 1.66 -16.46
N ILE A 109 1.00 1.16 -15.34
CA ILE A 109 2.21 0.36 -15.25
C ILE A 109 1.78 -1.11 -15.28
N ASP A 110 2.25 -1.88 -16.26
CA ASP A 110 1.96 -3.32 -16.30
C ASP A 110 2.70 -4.04 -15.17
N PHE A 111 2.05 -4.96 -14.48
CA PHE A 111 2.55 -5.51 -13.23
C PHE A 111 2.11 -6.96 -12.98
N ASP A 112 2.90 -7.66 -12.20
CA ASP A 112 2.57 -8.96 -11.58
C ASP A 112 2.74 -8.85 -10.07
N ILE A 113 1.70 -9.23 -9.32
CA ILE A 113 1.78 -9.48 -7.89
C ILE A 113 2.32 -10.89 -7.70
N LEU A 114 3.62 -10.95 -7.44
CA LEU A 114 4.37 -12.18 -7.22
C LEU A 114 3.78 -13.00 -6.06
N SER A 115 3.48 -12.34 -4.95
CA SER A 115 2.83 -12.96 -3.80
C SER A 115 2.20 -11.90 -2.93
N ALA A 116 1.01 -12.19 -2.41
CA ALA A 116 0.27 -11.35 -1.49
C ALA A 116 -0.16 -12.11 -0.23
N SER A 117 -0.39 -11.40 0.87
CA SER A 117 -1.10 -11.95 2.05
C SER A 117 -2.30 -11.13 2.45
N GLU A 118 -3.42 -11.82 2.69
CA GLU A 118 -4.67 -11.23 3.18
C GLU A 118 -5.41 -12.23 4.08
N SER A 119 -5.77 -11.83 5.30
CA SER A 119 -6.42 -12.73 6.27
C SER A 119 -7.94 -12.66 6.25
N ASN A 120 -8.52 -11.56 5.75
CA ASN A 120 -9.95 -11.40 5.60
C ASN A 120 -10.47 -12.13 4.34
N PRO A 121 -11.32 -13.17 4.49
CA PRO A 121 -11.82 -13.93 3.36
C PRO A 121 -12.62 -13.11 2.35
N GLU A 122 -13.29 -12.03 2.78
CA GLU A 122 -14.04 -11.16 1.86
C GLU A 122 -13.11 -10.35 0.97
N CYS A 123 -11.99 -9.86 1.53
CA CYS A 123 -10.94 -9.21 0.75
C CYS A 123 -10.27 -10.18 -0.23
N GLN A 124 -10.00 -11.42 0.19
CA GLN A 124 -9.49 -12.46 -0.71
C GLN A 124 -10.44 -12.75 -1.88
N LYS A 125 -11.75 -12.88 -1.60
CA LYS A 125 -12.77 -13.07 -2.65
C LYS A 125 -12.78 -11.89 -3.62
N PHE A 126 -12.71 -10.67 -3.10
CA PHE A 126 -12.65 -9.45 -3.91
C PHE A 126 -11.42 -9.44 -4.83
N ILE A 127 -10.23 -9.74 -4.31
CA ILE A 127 -8.98 -9.80 -5.09
C ILE A 127 -9.12 -10.82 -6.23
N ILE A 128 -9.59 -12.03 -5.91
CA ILE A 128 -9.73 -13.10 -6.91
C ILE A 128 -10.73 -12.70 -8.00
N ALA A 129 -11.82 -12.02 -7.64
CA ALA A 129 -12.83 -11.60 -8.60
C ALA A 129 -12.34 -10.48 -9.54
N ASN A 130 -11.48 -9.58 -9.07
CA ASN A 130 -11.14 -8.34 -9.80
C ASN A 130 -9.71 -8.27 -10.35
N HIS A 131 -8.79 -9.08 -9.82
CA HIS A 131 -7.35 -8.96 -10.07
C HIS A 131 -6.65 -10.31 -10.25
N SER A 132 -7.37 -11.43 -10.40
CA SER A 132 -6.75 -12.77 -10.45
C SER A 132 -5.72 -12.94 -11.57
N GLU A 133 -5.81 -12.17 -12.66
CA GLU A 133 -4.86 -12.16 -13.77
C GLU A 133 -3.47 -11.61 -13.38
N HIS A 134 -3.41 -10.76 -12.36
CA HIS A 134 -2.17 -10.14 -11.89
C HIS A 134 -1.53 -10.90 -10.71
N PHE A 135 -2.25 -11.78 -10.04
CA PHE A 135 -1.77 -12.46 -8.83
C PHE A 135 -1.25 -13.86 -9.12
N LYS A 136 0.03 -14.13 -8.82
CA LYS A 136 0.59 -15.50 -8.87
C LYS A 136 0.21 -16.29 -7.62
N HIS A 137 0.38 -15.69 -6.44
CA HIS A 137 0.06 -16.33 -5.16
C HIS A 137 -0.69 -15.38 -4.22
N LEU A 138 -1.70 -15.92 -3.55
CA LEU A 138 -2.42 -15.25 -2.45
C LEU A 138 -2.41 -16.17 -1.23
N ARG A 139 -1.84 -15.68 -0.13
CA ARG A 139 -1.66 -16.39 1.14
C ARG A 139 -2.59 -15.81 2.19
N GLU A 140 -2.96 -16.61 3.16
CA GLU A 140 -3.89 -16.15 4.22
C GLU A 140 -3.22 -15.21 5.23
N THR A 141 -1.93 -15.39 5.51
CA THR A 141 -1.22 -14.52 6.46
C THR A 141 0.19 -14.21 5.96
N VAL A 142 0.77 -13.13 6.49
CA VAL A 142 2.17 -12.77 6.22
C VAL A 142 3.12 -13.91 6.60
N GLU A 143 2.87 -14.59 7.72
CA GLU A 143 3.69 -15.71 8.18
C GLU A 143 3.67 -16.86 7.18
N LYS A 144 2.50 -17.17 6.60
CA LYS A 144 2.38 -18.19 5.54
C LYS A 144 3.04 -17.73 4.24
N GLN A 145 3.06 -16.43 3.97
CA GLN A 145 3.77 -15.86 2.82
C GLN A 145 5.29 -15.93 2.97
N LEU A 146 5.80 -15.84 4.20
CA LEU A 146 7.22 -16.00 4.52
C LEU A 146 7.69 -17.46 4.42
N GLN A 147 6.81 -18.44 4.28
CA GLN A 147 7.17 -19.86 4.17
C GLN A 147 7.39 -20.26 2.70
N PRO A 148 8.38 -21.12 2.37
CA PRO A 148 8.58 -21.63 1.01
C PRO A 148 7.36 -22.34 0.45
N ALA A 149 6.83 -23.27 1.24
CA ALA A 149 5.69 -24.08 0.89
C ALA A 149 4.53 -23.74 1.82
N GLY A 150 3.76 -22.72 1.45
CA GLY A 150 2.49 -22.41 2.11
C GLY A 150 1.28 -22.92 1.30
N PRO A 151 0.08 -22.99 1.89
CA PRO A 151 -1.16 -23.06 1.13
C PRO A 151 -1.39 -21.74 0.37
N CYS A 152 -1.79 -21.81 -0.90
CA CYS A 152 -2.15 -20.64 -1.72
C CYS A 152 -3.63 -20.71 -2.03
N VAL A 153 -4.38 -19.64 -1.74
CA VAL A 153 -5.82 -19.56 -1.96
C VAL A 153 -6.16 -19.70 -3.45
N ILE A 154 -5.37 -19.07 -4.33
CA ILE A 154 -5.55 -19.15 -5.78
C ILE A 154 -5.24 -20.55 -6.32
N CYS A 155 -4.12 -21.15 -5.92
CA CYS A 155 -3.74 -22.49 -6.38
C CYS A 155 -4.72 -23.55 -5.87
N ALA A 156 -5.16 -23.46 -4.62
CA ALA A 156 -6.16 -24.36 -4.05
C ALA A 156 -7.48 -24.31 -4.83
N LYS A 157 -7.94 -23.11 -5.23
CA LYS A 157 -9.16 -22.94 -6.03
C LYS A 157 -9.03 -23.49 -7.45
N THR A 158 -7.84 -23.42 -8.04
CA THR A 158 -7.59 -23.88 -9.42
C THR A 158 -7.15 -25.34 -9.50
N GLY A 159 -6.89 -25.99 -8.37
CA GLY A 159 -6.36 -27.36 -8.32
C GLY A 159 -4.94 -27.51 -8.86
N LYS A 160 -4.25 -26.40 -9.15
CA LYS A 160 -2.87 -26.40 -9.65
C LYS A 160 -1.90 -26.56 -8.48
N ALA A 161 -0.82 -27.30 -8.71
CA ALA A 161 0.29 -27.32 -7.77
C ALA A 161 0.80 -25.89 -7.57
N CYS A 162 0.96 -25.46 -6.32
CA CYS A 162 1.57 -24.17 -6.03
C CYS A 162 3.05 -24.27 -6.42
N GLU A 163 3.48 -23.51 -7.41
CA GLU A 163 4.89 -23.34 -7.70
C GLU A 163 5.59 -22.80 -6.43
N ASP A 164 6.77 -23.34 -6.13
CA ASP A 164 7.53 -22.91 -4.95
C ASP A 164 7.99 -21.47 -5.17
N PHE A 165 7.33 -20.57 -4.47
CA PHE A 165 7.60 -19.16 -4.53
C PHE A 165 9.04 -18.85 -4.10
N ASN A 166 9.57 -19.54 -3.08
CA ASN A 166 10.96 -19.29 -2.64
C ASN A 166 12.00 -19.90 -3.60
N GLY A 167 11.61 -20.85 -4.46
CA GLY A 167 12.47 -21.37 -5.52
C GLY A 167 12.55 -20.47 -6.76
N GLN A 168 11.47 -19.74 -7.06
CA GLN A 168 11.35 -18.89 -8.25
C GLN A 168 11.60 -17.40 -8.01
N VAL A 169 11.47 -16.88 -6.78
CA VAL A 169 11.97 -15.55 -6.40
C VAL A 169 13.48 -15.59 -6.24
N ARG A 170 14.19 -16.09 -7.27
CA ARG A 170 15.61 -15.80 -7.45
C ARG A 170 15.83 -14.34 -7.80
N ARG A 171 14.79 -13.67 -8.32
CA ARG A 171 14.79 -12.24 -8.58
C ARG A 171 14.20 -11.51 -7.40
N GLN A 172 14.99 -10.60 -6.86
CA GLN A 172 14.55 -9.56 -5.93
C GLN A 172 13.30 -8.88 -6.49
N ALA A 173 12.27 -8.70 -5.64
CA ALA A 173 11.07 -7.98 -6.06
C ALA A 173 11.42 -6.51 -6.33
N ASP A 174 10.78 -5.91 -7.33
CA ASP A 174 10.98 -4.50 -7.65
C ASP A 174 10.42 -3.63 -6.52
N VAL A 175 9.19 -3.91 -6.12
CA VAL A 175 8.49 -3.15 -5.08
C VAL A 175 7.87 -4.11 -4.09
N MET A 176 7.98 -3.78 -2.80
CA MET A 176 7.16 -4.38 -1.76
C MET A 176 6.25 -3.32 -1.13
N VAL A 177 4.95 -3.57 -1.17
CA VAL A 177 3.94 -2.72 -0.53
C VAL A 177 3.38 -3.45 0.69
N THR A 178 3.32 -2.77 1.83
CA THR A 178 2.65 -3.32 3.01
C THR A 178 1.76 -2.28 3.69
N GLY A 179 0.57 -2.71 4.12
CA GLY A 179 -0.38 -1.91 4.90
C GLY A 179 -0.75 -2.66 6.17
N SER A 180 0.12 -2.60 7.18
CA SER A 180 -0.01 -3.47 8.35
C SER A 180 -1.10 -2.97 9.32
N PRO A 181 -1.67 -3.84 10.17
CA PRO A 181 -2.75 -3.44 11.08
C PRO A 181 -2.42 -2.20 11.93
N CYS A 182 -3.27 -1.17 11.83
CA CYS A 182 -3.01 0.14 12.45
C CYS A 182 -3.53 0.28 13.89
N ASP A 183 -4.48 -0.55 14.31
CA ASP A 183 -5.12 -0.48 15.64
C ASP A 183 -4.14 -0.38 16.83
N PRO A 184 -3.05 -1.19 16.94
CA PRO A 184 -2.11 -1.06 18.06
C PRO A 184 -1.48 0.33 18.18
N PHE A 185 -1.32 1.02 17.05
CA PHE A 185 -0.61 2.30 16.96
C PHE A 185 -1.56 3.49 16.96
N SER A 186 -2.82 3.32 16.55
CA SER A 186 -3.80 4.39 16.39
C SER A 186 -3.97 5.25 17.63
N VAL A 187 -3.84 6.57 17.47
CA VAL A 187 -4.09 7.58 18.52
C VAL A 187 -5.55 7.62 18.96
N GLN A 188 -6.46 7.06 18.15
CA GLN A 188 -7.88 6.97 18.46
C GLN A 188 -8.19 5.81 19.43
N ARG A 189 -7.26 4.88 19.63
CA ARG A 189 -7.45 3.75 20.56
C ARG A 189 -7.26 4.23 22.00
N SER A 190 -8.31 4.12 22.82
CA SER A 190 -8.36 4.68 24.19
C SER A 190 -7.21 4.24 25.11
N LYS A 191 -6.70 3.02 24.94
CA LYS A 191 -5.60 2.47 25.75
C LYS A 191 -4.22 2.65 25.14
N ARG A 192 -4.10 3.28 23.98
CA ARG A 192 -2.85 3.39 23.22
C ARG A 192 -1.68 3.82 24.12
N PHE A 193 -1.85 4.89 24.89
CA PHE A 193 -0.76 5.49 25.67
C PHE A 193 -0.49 4.81 27.02
N GLN A 194 -1.25 3.78 27.40
CA GLN A 194 -0.94 3.00 28.61
C GLN A 194 0.36 2.22 28.41
N CYS A 195 1.23 2.21 29.41
CA CYS A 195 2.50 1.48 29.33
C CYS A 195 2.26 0.00 29.00
N GLY A 196 2.94 -0.51 27.97
CA GLY A 196 2.78 -1.89 27.49
C GLY A 196 1.65 -2.11 26.48
N ALA A 197 0.63 -1.25 26.43
CA ALA A 197 -0.60 -1.50 25.66
C ALA A 197 -0.39 -1.64 24.15
N VAL A 198 0.63 -0.98 23.58
CA VAL A 198 0.99 -1.15 22.16
C VAL A 198 1.59 -2.54 21.92
N LYS A 199 2.60 -2.94 22.71
CA LYS A 199 3.31 -4.22 22.58
C LYS A 199 2.43 -5.43 22.91
N ASP A 200 1.51 -5.28 23.85
CA ASP A 200 0.59 -6.35 24.30
C ASP A 200 -0.57 -6.58 23.32
N HIS A 201 -0.75 -5.73 22.31
CA HIS A 201 -1.81 -5.89 21.34
C HIS A 201 -1.54 -7.05 20.39
N VAL A 202 -2.55 -7.88 20.11
CA VAL A 202 -2.41 -9.09 19.27
C VAL A 202 -1.85 -8.79 17.88
N ALA A 203 -2.21 -7.64 17.30
CA ALA A 203 -1.77 -7.26 15.96
C ALA A 203 -0.37 -6.63 15.93
N TYR A 204 0.22 -6.27 17.08
CA TYR A 204 1.55 -5.67 17.15
C TYR A 204 2.62 -6.56 16.51
N ARG A 205 2.53 -7.88 16.71
CA ARG A 205 3.49 -8.85 16.18
C ARG A 205 3.45 -8.93 14.65
N VAL A 206 2.29 -8.74 14.03
CA VAL A 206 2.18 -8.78 12.56
C VAL A 206 3.03 -7.66 11.96
N THR A 207 2.86 -6.43 12.43
CA THR A 207 3.65 -5.28 11.98
C THR A 207 5.11 -5.39 12.38
N MET A 208 5.38 -5.54 13.69
CA MET A 208 6.72 -5.38 14.25
C MET A 208 7.58 -6.65 14.18
N SER A 209 7.08 -7.73 13.60
CA SER A 209 7.84 -8.95 13.36
C SER A 209 7.61 -9.46 11.95
N SER A 210 6.37 -9.80 11.59
CA SER A 210 6.09 -10.49 10.33
C SER A 210 6.37 -9.61 9.11
N VAL A 211 5.89 -8.36 9.11
CA VAL A 211 6.13 -7.39 8.02
C VAL A 211 7.61 -7.00 7.94
N ILE A 212 8.25 -6.69 9.07
CA ILE A 212 9.71 -6.40 9.10
C ILE A 212 10.51 -7.58 8.53
N ASN A 213 10.16 -8.82 8.90
CA ASN A 213 10.81 -10.01 8.38
C ASN A 213 10.58 -10.20 6.87
N MET A 214 9.47 -9.71 6.30
CA MET A 214 9.29 -9.71 4.84
C MET A 214 10.33 -8.81 4.16
N TYR A 215 10.50 -7.58 4.64
CA TYR A 215 11.49 -6.66 4.07
C TYR A 215 12.92 -7.20 4.20
N VAL A 216 13.27 -7.75 5.36
CA VAL A 216 14.59 -8.36 5.58
C VAL A 216 14.80 -9.60 4.72
N LYS A 217 13.78 -10.44 4.55
CA LYS A 217 13.91 -11.70 3.81
C LYS A 217 13.97 -11.48 2.29
N HIS A 218 13.11 -10.62 1.77
CA HIS A 218 12.94 -10.45 0.32
C HIS A 218 13.76 -9.31 -0.25
N GLU A 219 14.25 -8.40 0.61
CA GLU A 219 15.09 -7.26 0.26
C GLU A 219 14.62 -6.56 -1.02
N PRO A 220 13.37 -6.06 -1.13
CA PRO A 220 12.88 -5.46 -2.38
C PRO A 220 13.75 -4.26 -2.80
N HIS A 221 13.79 -3.93 -4.10
CA HIS A 221 14.52 -2.73 -4.55
C HIS A 221 13.94 -1.45 -3.90
N VAL A 222 12.61 -1.38 -3.79
CA VAL A 222 11.87 -0.32 -3.09
C VAL A 222 10.86 -0.92 -2.11
N GLY A 223 10.88 -0.47 -0.87
CA GLY A 223 9.87 -0.79 0.13
C GLY A 223 8.93 0.37 0.43
N VAL A 224 7.63 0.12 0.41
CA VAL A 224 6.58 1.07 0.80
C VAL A 224 5.77 0.48 1.94
N LEU A 225 5.84 1.09 3.13
CA LEU A 225 5.09 0.70 4.32
C LEU A 225 4.13 1.83 4.71
N GLU A 226 2.83 1.55 4.67
CA GLU A 226 1.81 2.42 5.24
C GLU A 226 1.68 2.18 6.73
N GLN A 227 1.62 3.27 7.52
CA GLN A 227 1.14 3.23 8.89
C GLN A 227 0.42 4.52 9.30
N VAL A 228 -0.39 4.42 10.36
CA VAL A 228 -0.99 5.60 10.98
C VAL A 228 0.04 6.47 11.68
N LEU A 229 -0.23 7.78 11.79
CA LEU A 229 0.59 8.76 12.50
C LEU A 229 0.99 8.30 13.93
N GLY A 230 0.10 7.54 14.58
CA GLY A 230 0.35 6.84 15.85
C GLY A 230 1.66 6.05 15.96
N PHE A 231 2.21 5.64 14.82
CA PHE A 231 3.46 4.88 14.68
C PHE A 231 4.72 5.71 14.98
N THR A 232 4.65 7.04 14.88
CA THR A 232 5.75 7.96 15.22
C THR A 232 5.72 8.41 16.68
N TYR A 233 4.68 8.06 17.43
CA TYR A 233 4.56 8.42 18.85
C TYR A 233 5.23 7.37 19.76
N PRO A 234 5.66 7.76 20.98
CA PRO A 234 6.28 6.81 21.90
C PRO A 234 5.35 5.68 22.32
N LEU A 235 5.89 4.50 22.60
CA LEU A 235 5.14 3.26 22.90
C LEU A 235 4.31 3.32 24.20
N GLY A 236 4.55 4.30 25.07
CA GLY A 236 3.84 4.55 26.31
C GLY A 236 4.30 5.87 26.92
N THR A 237 3.69 6.29 28.04
CA THR A 237 4.01 7.57 28.70
C THR A 237 5.37 7.63 29.39
N THR A 238 6.07 6.50 29.52
CA THR A 238 7.32 6.37 30.28
C THR A 238 8.55 6.09 29.42
N THR A 239 8.43 6.19 28.09
CA THR A 239 9.50 5.91 27.13
C THR A 239 9.42 6.87 25.97
N ASP A 240 10.56 7.15 25.34
CA ASP A 240 10.65 7.87 24.06
C ASP A 240 10.79 6.91 22.86
N GLU A 241 10.85 5.59 23.11
CA GLU A 241 10.93 4.55 22.07
C GLU A 241 9.66 4.59 21.22
N THR A 242 9.82 4.77 19.91
CA THR A 242 8.74 4.73 18.93
C THR A 242 8.84 3.47 18.08
N PRO A 243 7.73 2.93 17.55
CA PRO A 243 7.78 1.89 16.52
C PRO A 243 8.65 2.25 15.31
N TYR A 244 8.71 3.54 14.94
CA TYR A 244 9.47 4.06 13.81
C TYR A 244 11.00 3.95 13.97
N GLN A 245 11.53 4.10 15.18
CA GLN A 245 12.98 4.18 15.45
C GLN A 245 13.78 2.88 15.23
N ARG A 246 13.17 1.83 14.69
CA ARG A 246 13.89 0.56 14.51
C ARG A 246 14.88 0.64 13.34
N PRO A 247 16.09 0.07 13.48
CA PRO A 247 17.00 -0.10 12.35
C PRO A 247 16.36 -1.08 11.35
N GLY A 248 15.85 -0.53 10.25
CA GLY A 248 15.34 -1.28 9.12
C GLY A 248 16.35 -1.31 7.97
N PRO A 249 16.11 -2.14 6.93
CA PRO A 249 16.87 -2.03 5.70
C PRO A 249 16.71 -0.62 5.12
N ALA A 250 17.78 -0.09 4.52
CA ALA A 250 17.98 1.33 4.22
C ALA A 250 16.99 1.98 3.23
N ARG A 251 15.92 1.28 2.80
CA ARG A 251 15.01 1.71 1.71
C ARG A 251 13.54 1.34 1.94
N VAL A 252 13.05 1.53 3.16
CA VAL A 252 11.61 1.45 3.44
C VAL A 252 11.08 2.87 3.67
N LEU A 253 10.21 3.33 2.78
CA LEU A 253 9.44 4.54 3.02
C LEU A 253 8.31 4.22 3.99
N LEU A 254 8.30 4.92 5.12
CA LEU A 254 7.14 4.98 6.00
C LEU A 254 6.28 6.15 5.58
N VAL A 255 4.98 5.90 5.41
CA VAL A 255 3.97 6.89 5.03
C VAL A 255 2.88 6.91 6.08
#